data_AF-A0A840VZ83-F1
#
_entry.id   AF-A0A840VZ83-F1
#
_cell.length_a   1.000
_cell.length_b   1.000
_cell.length_c   1.000
_cell.angle_alpha   90.00
_cell.angle_beta   90.00
_cell.angle_gamma   90.00
#
_symmetry.space_group_name_H-M   'P 1'
#
loop_
_entity.id
_entity.type
_entity.pdbx_description
1 polymer ?
#
loop_
_entity_poly.entity_id
_entity_poly.type
_entity_poly.pdbx_seq_one_letter_code
_entity_poly.pdbx_strand_id
1 'polypeptide(L)'
;MRKGADEVEDRWDLVTGPGDGEIVRVRLDDGQEAEVSPPMMAAVARARPQENRPDPFSLDPGVPEKTVSDLVAGGLAGYDEDSGGWCLTVVGAQLRSALVLDAHRHHAEPRGVSVHPELSEDDRELLVEALNWEGREPEPVQPSELAPTDPAPRSPTESVSALVILLGTVTGVLCVALISSFEAFALLLLPGLLLGAGALYSFQRQRAAQIQAIAENDEPDVIEELQGHFVTGDMLDTPARWMLGRAQRAADAVLDSAIHQRGLLLDEVRNRVVLADVEWAVAQSLLRQSRARARIETTPLTGERSRQAAERARTALHEDVAEVERRIRTLEDYARRVREAELEDQDRRSAAELDAIADSTTEAGAAHPHQEDALSHLVRAQELALRVAALSDDAQGSS
;
A
#
# COMPACT_ATOMS: atom_id res chain seq x y z
N MET A 1 31.56 -18.68 -33.24
CA MET A 1 31.98 -17.46 -32.49
C MET A 1 30.74 -16.81 -31.91
N ARG A 2 30.36 -17.21 -30.69
CA ARG A 2 29.41 -16.49 -29.83
C ARG A 2 29.71 -16.98 -28.41
N LYS A 3 30.66 -16.30 -27.79
CA LYS A 3 31.10 -16.50 -26.41
C LYS A 3 31.21 -15.08 -25.86
N GLY A 4 30.34 -14.72 -24.92
CA GLY A 4 30.31 -13.36 -24.35
C GLY A 4 28.92 -12.87 -23.94
N ALA A 5 28.12 -13.70 -23.28
CA ALA A 5 26.86 -13.25 -22.66
C ALA A 5 26.62 -13.81 -21.24
N ASP A 6 27.46 -14.73 -20.74
CA ASP A 6 27.25 -15.43 -19.45
C ASP A 6 28.10 -14.89 -18.29
N GLU A 7 28.60 -13.65 -18.35
CA GLU A 7 29.57 -13.15 -17.35
C GLU A 7 29.08 -11.91 -16.56
N VAL A 8 27.76 -11.64 -16.53
CA VAL A 8 27.21 -10.39 -15.92
C VAL A 8 26.51 -10.63 -14.57
N GLU A 9 26.38 -11.88 -14.11
CA GLU A 9 25.48 -12.22 -13.00
C GLU A 9 26.14 -12.39 -11.62
N ASP A 10 27.48 -12.41 -11.56
CA ASP A 10 28.29 -12.46 -10.31
C ASP A 10 28.67 -11.04 -9.78
N ARG A 11 27.95 -10.00 -10.22
CA ARG A 11 28.45 -8.61 -10.21
C ARG A 11 28.35 -7.89 -8.86
N TRP A 12 27.72 -8.47 -7.83
CA TRP A 12 27.54 -7.79 -6.53
C TRP A 12 27.60 -8.76 -5.34
N ASP A 13 28.81 -9.24 -5.00
CA ASP A 13 29.05 -9.93 -3.74
C ASP A 13 29.46 -8.92 -2.65
N LEU A 14 28.56 -8.65 -1.71
CA LEU A 14 28.91 -8.05 -0.43
C LEU A 14 29.60 -9.13 0.42
N VAL A 15 30.93 -9.21 0.32
CA VAL A 15 31.72 -10.10 1.17
C VAL A 15 31.82 -9.48 2.57
N THR A 16 30.91 -9.87 3.48
CA THR A 16 30.97 -9.49 4.89
C THR A 16 31.90 -10.44 5.64
N GLY A 17 33.03 -9.94 6.16
CA GLY A 17 33.78 -10.63 7.22
C GLY A 17 33.12 -10.42 8.59
N PRO A 18 33.69 -10.96 9.68
CA PRO A 18 33.19 -10.73 11.03
C PRO A 18 34.15 -9.85 11.86
N GLY A 19 33.77 -8.59 12.13
CA GLY A 19 34.41 -7.76 13.15
C GLY A 19 33.85 -6.33 13.26
N ASP A 20 33.48 -5.93 14.48
CA ASP A 20 32.97 -4.61 14.85
C ASP A 20 33.76 -3.44 14.19
N GLY A 21 33.10 -2.72 13.26
CA GLY A 21 33.67 -1.58 12.53
C GLY A 21 34.15 -1.89 11.10
N GLU A 22 33.76 -3.04 10.54
CA GLU A 22 34.31 -3.54 9.29
C GLU A 22 34.07 -2.65 8.07
N ILE A 23 35.18 -2.30 7.44
CA ILE A 23 35.26 -1.74 6.11
C ILE A 23 34.74 -2.80 5.14
N VAL A 24 33.67 -2.49 4.42
CA VAL A 24 33.06 -3.37 3.42
C VAL A 24 33.72 -3.10 2.08
N ARG A 25 34.18 -4.15 1.39
CA ARG A 25 34.65 -4.03 0.00
C ARG A 25 33.46 -4.16 -0.94
N VAL A 26 33.22 -3.11 -1.72
CA VAL A 26 32.20 -3.08 -2.76
C VAL A 26 32.89 -3.10 -4.11
N ARG A 27 32.62 -4.12 -4.93
CA ARG A 27 33.09 -4.18 -6.31
C ARG A 27 32.14 -3.36 -7.20
N LEU A 28 32.70 -2.44 -7.98
CA LEU A 28 31.97 -1.52 -8.86
C LEU A 28 31.90 -2.06 -10.31
N ASP A 29 31.09 -1.41 -11.15
CA ASP A 29 30.82 -1.85 -12.53
C ASP A 29 32.07 -1.90 -13.44
N ASP A 30 33.12 -1.15 -13.10
CA ASP A 30 34.41 -1.14 -13.79
C ASP A 30 35.42 -2.18 -13.25
N GLY A 31 35.00 -3.00 -12.27
CA GLY A 31 35.84 -3.99 -11.60
C GLY A 31 36.73 -3.42 -10.49
N GLN A 32 36.63 -2.13 -10.17
CA GLN A 32 37.33 -1.55 -9.03
C GLN A 32 36.67 -1.98 -7.71
N GLU A 33 37.46 -2.21 -6.68
CA GLU A 33 36.98 -2.48 -5.33
C GLU A 33 37.15 -1.21 -4.48
N ALA A 34 36.04 -0.71 -3.94
CA ALA A 34 36.04 0.39 -3.00
C ALA A 34 35.89 -0.14 -1.57
N GLU A 35 36.77 0.29 -0.68
CA GLU A 35 36.68 0.03 0.75
C GLU A 35 35.80 1.11 1.40
N VAL A 36 34.63 0.70 1.91
CA VAL A 36 33.59 1.62 2.39
C VAL A 36 33.17 1.27 3.81
N SER A 37 33.27 2.24 4.72
CA SER A 37 32.76 2.09 6.08
C SER A 37 31.26 2.40 6.18
N PRO A 38 30.54 1.93 7.22
CA PRO A 38 29.12 2.25 7.40
C PRO A 38 28.77 3.77 7.40
N PRO A 39 29.58 4.66 8.02
CA PRO A 39 29.38 6.11 7.91
C PRO A 39 29.51 6.64 6.47
N MET A 40 30.45 6.10 5.69
CA MET A 40 30.64 6.45 4.28
C MET A 40 29.44 6.01 3.44
N MET A 41 28.94 4.79 3.64
CA MET A 41 27.72 4.30 2.96
C MET A 41 26.50 5.19 3.27
N ALA A 42 26.30 5.55 4.54
CA ALA A 42 25.20 6.42 4.94
C ALA A 42 25.28 7.82 4.32
N ALA A 43 26.48 8.40 4.25
CA ALA A 43 26.71 9.70 3.62
C ALA A 43 26.46 9.66 2.11
N VAL A 44 26.95 8.62 1.42
CA VAL A 44 26.76 8.41 -0.03
C VAL A 44 25.29 8.18 -0.37
N ALA A 45 24.57 7.35 0.40
CA ALA A 45 23.15 7.07 0.18
C ALA A 45 22.26 8.32 0.33
N ARG A 46 22.63 9.25 1.21
CA ARG A 46 21.90 10.50 1.45
C ARG A 46 22.25 11.63 0.48
N ALA A 47 23.24 11.44 -0.38
CA ALA A 47 23.65 12.46 -1.34
C ALA A 47 22.49 12.81 -2.29
N ARG A 48 22.29 14.10 -2.55
CA ARG A 48 21.13 14.62 -3.29
C ARG A 48 21.51 14.98 -4.73
N PRO A 49 20.63 14.73 -5.71
CA PRO A 49 20.86 15.19 -7.07
C PRO A 49 20.88 16.72 -7.10
N GLN A 50 21.79 17.30 -7.87
CA GLN A 50 21.87 18.75 -8.04
C GLN A 50 20.88 19.21 -9.13
N GLU A 51 20.01 20.18 -8.80
CA GLU A 51 18.90 20.62 -9.68
C GLU A 51 19.31 21.08 -11.09
N ASN A 52 20.59 21.42 -11.32
CA ASN A 52 21.09 22.01 -12.57
C ASN A 52 22.17 21.20 -13.30
N ARG A 53 22.45 19.95 -12.88
CA ARG A 53 23.38 19.05 -13.61
C ARG A 53 22.91 17.60 -13.54
N PRO A 54 23.02 16.82 -14.63
CA PRO A 54 22.53 15.45 -14.67
C PRO A 54 23.30 14.47 -13.76
N ASP A 55 24.57 14.74 -13.41
CA ASP A 55 25.47 13.70 -12.86
C ASP A 55 26.21 13.95 -11.52
N PRO A 56 26.34 15.17 -10.94
CA PRO A 56 26.93 15.29 -9.61
C PRO A 56 25.85 15.26 -8.51
N PHE A 57 25.93 14.25 -7.64
CA PHE A 57 25.21 14.24 -6.36
C PHE A 57 26.01 15.05 -5.34
N SER A 58 25.37 15.96 -4.61
CA SER A 58 26.01 16.69 -3.52
C SER A 58 25.90 15.94 -2.20
N LEU A 59 27.00 15.91 -1.43
CA LEU A 59 26.98 15.40 -0.06
C LEU A 59 26.22 16.38 0.84
N ASP A 60 25.53 15.84 1.85
CA ASP A 60 24.83 16.65 2.84
C ASP A 60 25.86 17.47 3.65
N PRO A 61 25.66 18.78 3.85
CA PRO A 61 26.55 19.61 4.66
C PRO A 61 26.67 19.16 6.13
N GLY A 62 25.76 18.31 6.62
CA GLY A 62 25.82 17.70 7.94
C GLY A 62 26.71 16.46 8.08
N VAL A 63 27.38 16.01 7.00
CA VAL A 63 28.30 14.85 7.06
C VAL A 63 29.54 15.23 7.88
N PRO A 64 29.96 14.40 8.86
CA PRO A 64 31.17 14.69 9.65
C PRO A 64 32.41 14.85 8.77
N GLU A 65 33.26 15.83 9.09
CA GLU A 65 34.49 16.14 8.34
C GLU A 65 35.39 14.92 8.14
N LYS A 66 35.49 14.05 9.17
CA LYS A 66 36.21 12.78 9.08
C LYS A 66 35.65 11.87 7.99
N THR A 67 34.32 11.72 7.91
CA THR A 67 33.66 10.89 6.90
C THR A 67 33.83 11.46 5.49
N VAL A 68 33.81 12.80 5.34
CA VAL A 68 34.14 13.44 4.06
C VAL A 68 35.59 13.16 3.68
N SER A 69 36.53 13.28 4.62
CA SER A 69 37.95 12.98 4.37
C SER A 69 38.17 11.51 3.98
N ASP A 70 37.44 10.58 4.60
CA ASP A 70 37.51 9.16 4.29
C ASP A 70 36.91 8.87 2.89
N LEU A 71 35.81 9.53 2.52
CA LEU A 71 35.24 9.46 1.16
C LEU A 71 36.19 10.00 0.09
N VAL A 72 36.88 11.10 0.37
CA VAL A 72 37.87 11.69 -0.53
C VAL A 72 39.10 10.78 -0.66
N ALA A 73 39.58 10.22 0.46
CA ALA A 73 40.69 9.27 0.45
C ALA A 73 40.36 8.00 -0.36
N GLY A 74 39.10 7.55 -0.31
CA GLY A 74 38.58 6.44 -1.12
C GLY A 74 38.22 6.81 -2.56
N GLY A 75 38.41 8.06 -3.00
CA GLY A 75 38.07 8.51 -4.36
C GLY A 75 36.57 8.58 -4.66
N LEU A 76 35.71 8.51 -3.65
CA LEU A 76 34.25 8.50 -3.77
C LEU A 76 33.65 9.91 -3.78
N ALA A 77 34.39 10.91 -3.28
CA ALA A 77 33.97 12.31 -3.25
C ALA A 77 35.09 13.26 -3.69
N GLY A 78 34.72 14.41 -4.26
CA GLY A 78 35.61 15.49 -4.66
C GLY A 78 35.02 16.85 -4.32
N TYR A 79 35.85 17.87 -4.19
CA TYR A 79 35.37 19.25 -4.02
C TYR A 79 35.11 19.87 -5.39
N ASP A 80 33.91 20.41 -5.59
CA ASP A 80 33.53 21.09 -6.82
C ASP A 80 33.48 22.60 -6.57
N GLU A 81 34.38 23.33 -7.23
CA GLU A 81 34.52 24.78 -7.09
C GLU A 81 33.26 25.52 -7.58
N ASP A 82 32.55 24.98 -8.57
CA ASP A 82 31.35 25.59 -9.14
C ASP A 82 30.16 25.53 -8.17
N SER A 83 30.06 24.44 -7.40
CA SER A 83 28.98 24.22 -6.43
C SER A 83 29.33 24.64 -5.00
N GLY A 84 30.60 24.95 -4.74
CA GLY A 84 31.08 25.38 -3.43
C GLY A 84 30.93 24.31 -2.34
N GLY A 85 30.96 23.03 -2.72
CA GLY A 85 30.69 21.92 -1.82
C GLY A 85 31.28 20.60 -2.29
N TRP A 86 31.14 19.58 -1.44
CA TRP A 86 31.59 18.23 -1.72
C TRP A 86 30.55 17.47 -2.56
N CYS A 87 30.98 16.93 -3.70
CA CYS A 87 30.15 16.12 -4.59
C CYS A 87 30.70 14.70 -4.71
N LEU A 88 29.82 13.76 -5.05
CA LEU A 88 30.23 12.39 -5.37
C LEU A 88 30.96 12.38 -6.71
N THR A 89 32.05 11.61 -6.78
CA THR A 89 32.69 11.28 -8.06
C THR A 89 31.83 10.29 -8.84
N VAL A 90 32.23 9.96 -10.08
CA VAL A 90 31.56 8.90 -10.88
C VAL A 90 31.49 7.59 -10.11
N VAL A 91 32.58 7.23 -9.43
CA VAL A 91 32.72 6.05 -8.58
C VAL A 91 31.75 6.12 -7.38
N GLY A 92 31.67 7.28 -6.71
CA GLY A 92 30.71 7.52 -5.63
C GLY A 92 29.24 7.47 -6.09
N ALA A 93 28.94 7.96 -7.29
CA ALA A 93 27.59 7.90 -7.88
C ALA A 93 27.17 6.47 -8.25
N GLN A 94 28.11 5.64 -8.72
CA GLN A 94 27.89 4.20 -8.93
C GLN A 94 27.62 3.48 -7.61
N LEU A 95 28.45 3.74 -6.59
CA LEU A 95 28.23 3.20 -5.23
C LEU A 95 26.87 3.63 -4.66
N ARG A 96 26.47 4.89 -4.84
CA ARG A 96 25.14 5.38 -4.46
C ARG A 96 24.04 4.62 -5.19
N SER A 97 24.18 4.41 -6.49
CA SER A 97 23.19 3.66 -7.28
C SER A 97 23.05 2.23 -6.77
N ALA A 98 24.17 1.57 -6.43
CA ALA A 98 24.18 0.24 -5.81
C ALA A 98 23.52 0.24 -4.41
N LEU A 99 23.86 1.20 -3.55
CA LEU A 99 23.28 1.33 -2.20
C LEU A 99 21.80 1.71 -2.22
N VAL A 100 21.36 2.52 -3.17
CA VAL A 100 19.94 2.85 -3.35
C VAL A 100 19.18 1.62 -3.85
N LEU A 101 19.73 0.86 -4.80
CA LEU A 101 19.15 -0.41 -5.23
C LEU A 101 19.07 -1.41 -4.07
N ASP A 102 20.07 -1.46 -3.19
CA ASP A 102 20.09 -2.32 -2.01
C ASP A 102 19.14 -1.84 -0.90
N ALA A 103 19.02 -0.53 -0.67
CA ALA A 103 18.00 0.05 0.20
C ALA A 103 16.58 -0.21 -0.34
N HIS A 104 16.38 -0.19 -1.66
CA HIS A 104 15.13 -0.63 -2.29
C HIS A 104 14.93 -2.15 -2.18
N ARG A 105 15.99 -2.95 -1.95
CA ARG A 105 15.87 -4.37 -1.57
C ARG A 105 15.38 -4.53 -0.14
N HIS A 106 15.87 -3.71 0.78
CA HIS A 106 15.49 -3.75 2.20
C HIS A 106 14.15 -3.06 2.52
N HIS A 107 13.67 -2.13 1.69
CA HIS A 107 12.36 -1.46 1.85
C HIS A 107 11.21 -2.11 1.09
N ALA A 108 11.47 -3.26 0.47
CA ALA A 108 10.49 -4.01 -0.31
C ALA A 108 10.11 -5.32 0.39
N GLU A 109 10.03 -5.31 1.71
CA GLU A 109 9.45 -6.42 2.44
C GLU A 109 8.01 -6.69 1.95
N PRO A 110 7.59 -7.97 1.92
CA PRO A 110 6.20 -8.31 1.68
C PRO A 110 5.31 -7.55 2.67
N ARG A 111 4.28 -6.86 2.15
CA ARG A 111 3.39 -6.02 2.99
C ARG A 111 2.35 -6.85 3.74
N GLY A 112 2.15 -8.09 3.33
CA GLY A 112 1.15 -8.97 3.90
C GLY A 112 1.35 -10.42 3.49
N VAL A 113 0.43 -11.25 3.97
CA VAL A 113 0.37 -12.68 3.68
C VAL A 113 -0.28 -12.86 2.31
N SER A 114 0.40 -13.55 1.40
CA SER A 114 -0.23 -13.96 0.14
C SER A 114 -1.06 -15.21 0.41
N VAL A 115 -2.37 -15.13 0.16
CA VAL A 115 -3.34 -16.18 0.50
C VAL A 115 -3.95 -16.76 -0.78
N HIS A 116 -4.24 -18.06 -0.76
CA HIS A 116 -4.93 -18.76 -1.84
C HIS A 116 -6.25 -18.03 -2.21
N PRO A 117 -6.53 -17.84 -3.52
CA PRO A 117 -7.71 -17.09 -3.98
C PRO A 117 -9.04 -17.78 -3.67
N GLU A 118 -9.05 -19.11 -3.51
CA GLU A 118 -10.23 -19.89 -3.13
C GLU A 118 -10.52 -19.91 -1.61
N LEU A 119 -9.65 -19.29 -0.79
CA LEU A 119 -9.90 -19.23 0.64
C LEU A 119 -11.11 -18.33 0.94
N SER A 120 -11.97 -18.74 1.88
CA SER A 120 -13.09 -17.91 2.30
C SER A 120 -12.61 -16.64 3.00
N GLU A 121 -13.44 -15.59 3.01
CA GLU A 121 -13.12 -14.34 3.71
C GLU A 121 -12.99 -14.57 5.23
N ASP A 122 -13.84 -15.44 5.79
CA ASP A 122 -13.79 -15.85 7.20
C ASP A 122 -12.45 -16.55 7.54
N ASP A 123 -12.00 -17.49 6.69
CA ASP A 123 -10.72 -18.18 6.90
C ASP A 123 -9.51 -17.25 6.73
N ARG A 124 -9.63 -16.23 5.87
CA ARG A 124 -8.60 -15.19 5.69
C ARG A 124 -8.45 -14.34 6.93
N GLU A 125 -9.55 -13.89 7.52
CA GLU A 125 -9.52 -13.10 8.76
C GLU A 125 -8.92 -13.92 9.90
N LEU A 126 -9.37 -15.17 10.07
CA LEU A 126 -8.82 -16.10 11.07
C LEU A 126 -7.31 -16.33 10.89
N LEU A 127 -6.86 -16.56 9.65
CA LEU A 127 -5.44 -16.75 9.35
C LEU A 127 -4.60 -15.51 9.69
N VAL A 128 -5.09 -14.32 9.32
CA VAL A 128 -4.38 -13.06 9.61
C VAL A 128 -4.33 -12.81 11.12
N GLU A 129 -5.41 -13.11 11.85
CA GLU A 129 -5.43 -13.00 13.31
C GLU A 129 -4.43 -13.96 13.97
N ALA A 130 -4.43 -15.23 13.56
CA ALA A 130 -3.49 -16.25 14.05
C ALA A 130 -2.02 -15.90 13.75
N LEU A 131 -1.71 -15.41 12.55
CA LEU A 131 -0.34 -15.01 12.18
C LEU A 131 0.14 -13.76 12.94
N ASN A 132 -0.76 -12.83 13.27
CA ASN A 132 -0.43 -11.65 14.08
C ASN A 132 -0.25 -11.98 15.57
N TRP A 133 -0.87 -13.06 16.05
CA TRP A 133 -0.76 -13.50 17.44
C TRP A 133 0.61 -14.09 17.76
N GLU A 134 1.23 -14.83 16.83
CA GLU A 134 2.56 -15.44 17.01
C GLU A 134 3.67 -14.41 17.31
N GLY A 135 3.44 -13.12 16.97
CA GLY A 135 4.31 -11.99 17.31
C GLY A 135 4.02 -11.28 18.64
N ARG A 136 2.95 -11.65 19.35
CA ARG A 136 2.61 -11.10 20.68
C ARG A 136 3.25 -11.99 21.74
N GLU A 137 4.31 -11.50 22.40
CA GLU A 137 4.63 -12.08 23.71
C GLU A 137 3.37 -11.96 24.59
N PRO A 138 2.87 -13.05 25.18
CA PRO A 138 1.70 -12.99 26.03
C PRO A 138 2.00 -11.98 27.12
N GLU A 139 1.28 -10.85 27.08
CA GLU A 139 1.37 -9.85 28.14
C GLU A 139 1.10 -10.63 29.44
N PRO A 140 2.02 -10.61 30.42
CA PRO A 140 1.85 -11.43 31.61
C PRO A 140 0.56 -11.02 32.28
N VAL A 141 -0.48 -11.83 32.09
CA VAL A 141 -1.80 -11.62 32.66
C VAL A 141 -1.57 -11.48 34.15
N GLN A 142 -1.75 -10.27 34.66
CA GLN A 142 -1.55 -10.02 36.08
C GLN A 142 -2.51 -10.95 36.83
N PRO A 143 -2.03 -11.78 37.78
CA PRO A 143 -2.86 -12.77 38.48
C PRO A 143 -4.04 -12.19 39.30
N SER A 144 -4.23 -10.88 39.24
CA SER A 144 -5.20 -10.12 40.02
C SER A 144 -6.62 -10.14 39.42
N GLU A 145 -6.81 -10.60 38.17
CA GLU A 145 -8.16 -10.72 37.55
C GLU A 145 -8.72 -12.15 37.51
N LEU A 146 -7.96 -13.16 37.92
CA LEU A 146 -8.47 -14.52 38.18
C LEU A 146 -9.11 -14.58 39.58
N ALA A 147 -10.22 -13.87 39.75
CA ALA A 147 -11.17 -14.25 40.79
C ALA A 147 -11.73 -15.63 40.41
N PRO A 148 -11.75 -16.63 41.31
CA PRO A 148 -12.36 -17.91 41.03
C PRO A 148 -13.87 -17.67 40.89
N THR A 149 -14.35 -17.57 39.65
CA THR A 149 -15.76 -17.78 39.36
C THR A 149 -16.06 -19.24 39.63
N ASP A 150 -16.62 -19.47 40.82
CA ASP A 150 -17.36 -20.66 41.21
C ASP A 150 -18.20 -21.15 40.02
N PRO A 151 -18.10 -22.43 39.59
CA PRO A 151 -18.85 -22.93 38.44
C PRO A 151 -20.35 -22.88 38.74
N ALA A 152 -21.00 -21.80 38.30
CA ALA A 152 -22.45 -21.69 38.35
C ALA A 152 -23.08 -22.86 37.57
N PRO A 153 -24.15 -23.47 38.10
CA PRO A 153 -24.78 -24.64 37.50
C PRO A 153 -25.31 -24.32 36.11
N ARG A 154 -25.00 -25.19 35.15
CA ARG A 154 -25.51 -25.18 33.77
C ARG A 154 -27.03 -25.04 33.81
N SER A 155 -27.53 -23.87 33.43
CA SER A 155 -28.97 -23.64 33.24
C SER A 155 -29.34 -23.93 31.77
N PRO A 156 -30.55 -24.44 31.50
CA PRO A 156 -30.97 -24.89 30.18
C PRO A 156 -31.27 -23.68 29.28
N THR A 157 -30.25 -23.16 28.58
CA THR A 157 -30.34 -21.97 27.72
C THR A 157 -30.89 -22.24 26.32
N GLU A 158 -31.11 -23.49 25.93
CA GLU A 158 -31.79 -23.83 24.67
C GLU A 158 -33.28 -23.47 24.65
N SER A 159 -33.89 -23.22 25.81
CA SER A 159 -35.32 -22.85 25.91
C SER A 159 -35.59 -21.34 25.80
N VAL A 160 -34.57 -20.49 25.92
CA VAL A 160 -34.73 -19.02 25.93
C VAL A 160 -34.74 -18.45 24.51
N SER A 161 -33.96 -19.02 23.58
CA SER A 161 -33.93 -18.58 22.18
C SER A 161 -35.25 -18.85 21.45
N ALA A 162 -35.85 -20.02 21.66
CA ALA A 162 -37.15 -20.38 21.08
C ALA A 162 -38.27 -19.47 21.60
N LEU A 163 -38.23 -19.10 22.88
CA LEU A 163 -39.24 -18.23 23.48
C LEU A 163 -39.14 -16.78 22.98
N VAL A 164 -37.92 -16.27 22.74
CA VAL A 164 -37.72 -14.93 22.17
C VAL A 164 -38.17 -14.86 20.71
N ILE A 165 -37.88 -15.89 19.90
CA ILE A 165 -38.33 -15.95 18.50
C ILE A 165 -39.87 -16.06 18.41
N LEU A 166 -40.49 -16.83 19.29
CA LEU A 166 -41.94 -17.00 19.33
C LEU A 166 -42.65 -15.73 19.83
N LEU A 167 -42.07 -15.01 20.80
CA LEU A 167 -42.62 -13.73 21.27
C LEU A 167 -42.48 -12.63 20.20
N GLY A 168 -41.36 -12.60 19.47
CA GLY A 168 -41.13 -11.66 18.37
C GLY A 168 -42.09 -11.85 17.20
N THR A 169 -42.38 -13.09 16.82
CA THR A 169 -43.34 -13.41 15.74
C THR A 169 -44.79 -13.09 16.13
N VAL A 170 -45.20 -13.37 17.37
CA VAL A 170 -46.53 -12.98 17.87
C VAL A 170 -46.69 -11.46 17.92
N THR A 171 -45.65 -10.74 18.35
CA THR A 171 -45.66 -9.27 18.40
C THR A 171 -45.69 -8.66 17.00
N GLY A 172 -44.94 -9.21 16.04
CA GLY A 172 -44.98 -8.77 14.64
C GLY A 172 -46.35 -8.96 13.98
N VAL A 173 -47.00 -10.12 14.22
CA VAL A 173 -48.35 -10.40 13.70
C VAL A 173 -49.41 -9.49 14.37
N LEU A 174 -49.26 -9.20 15.66
CA LEU A 174 -50.14 -8.28 16.39
C LEU A 174 -49.98 -6.83 15.92
N CYS A 175 -48.77 -6.39 15.58
CA CYS A 175 -48.49 -5.08 15.00
C CYS A 175 -49.12 -4.91 13.62
N VAL A 176 -49.14 -5.97 12.78
CA VAL A 176 -49.80 -5.95 11.46
C VAL A 176 -51.33 -5.89 11.59
N ALA A 177 -51.91 -6.49 12.63
CA ALA A 177 -53.35 -6.47 12.87
C ALA A 177 -53.89 -5.15 13.47
N LEU A 178 -53.04 -4.30 14.04
CA LEU A 178 -53.41 -3.07 14.76
C LEU A 178 -53.10 -1.75 14.02
N ILE A 179 -52.76 -1.82 12.72
CA ILE A 179 -52.41 -0.68 11.86
C ILE A 179 -53.56 0.36 11.71
N SER A 180 -54.76 0.10 12.22
CA SER A 180 -55.87 1.07 12.21
C SER A 180 -55.80 2.17 13.28
N SER A 181 -54.80 2.20 14.17
CA SER A 181 -54.63 3.28 15.16
C SER A 181 -53.16 3.64 15.41
N PHE A 182 -52.74 4.80 14.92
CA PHE A 182 -51.36 5.32 14.97
C PHE A 182 -50.78 5.41 16.40
N GLU A 183 -51.61 5.66 17.40
CA GLU A 183 -51.17 5.78 18.81
C GLU A 183 -50.77 4.44 19.43
N ALA A 184 -51.39 3.32 19.03
CA ALA A 184 -51.05 1.99 19.52
C ALA A 184 -49.72 1.47 18.94
N PHE A 185 -49.37 1.91 17.73
CA PHE A 185 -48.14 1.52 17.05
C PHE A 185 -46.89 2.11 17.73
N ALA A 186 -46.95 3.37 18.16
CA ALA A 186 -45.84 4.04 18.85
C ALA A 186 -45.51 3.39 20.21
N LEU A 187 -46.52 2.90 20.94
CA LEU A 187 -46.36 2.23 22.23
C LEU A 187 -45.74 0.82 22.11
N LEU A 188 -45.93 0.12 20.98
CA LEU A 188 -45.34 -1.20 20.72
C LEU A 188 -43.93 -1.14 20.11
N LEU A 189 -43.57 -0.04 19.45
CA LEU A 189 -42.28 0.12 18.78
C LEU A 189 -41.11 0.17 19.78
N LEU A 190 -41.30 0.85 20.90
CA LEU A 190 -40.28 1.07 21.92
C LEU A 190 -39.79 -0.23 22.60
N PRO A 191 -40.67 -1.13 23.09
CA PRO A 191 -40.24 -2.42 23.63
C PRO A 191 -39.67 -3.35 22.55
N GLY A 192 -40.17 -3.28 21.31
CA GLY A 192 -39.62 -4.05 20.19
C GLY A 192 -38.17 -3.65 19.85
N LEU A 193 -37.87 -2.35 19.90
CA LEU A 193 -36.54 -1.82 19.62
C LEU A 193 -35.55 -2.15 20.75
N LEU A 194 -36.00 -2.12 22.01
CA LEU A 194 -35.20 -2.57 23.16
C LEU A 194 -34.89 -4.07 23.12
N LEU A 195 -35.87 -4.91 22.73
CA LEU A 195 -35.65 -6.34 22.54
C LEU A 195 -34.72 -6.64 21.36
N GLY A 196 -34.88 -5.92 20.24
CA GLY A 196 -33.99 -6.03 19.08
C GLY A 196 -32.55 -5.62 19.41
N ALA A 197 -32.38 -4.51 20.11
CA ALA A 197 -31.06 -4.04 20.58
C ALA A 197 -30.43 -5.01 21.59
N GLY A 198 -31.23 -5.57 22.49
CA GLY A 198 -30.78 -6.60 23.44
C GLY A 198 -30.32 -7.88 22.74
N ALA A 199 -31.07 -8.34 21.74
CA ALA A 199 -30.72 -9.51 20.93
C ALA A 199 -29.45 -9.26 20.11
N LEU A 200 -29.31 -8.08 19.51
CA LEU A 200 -28.12 -7.67 18.76
C LEU A 200 -26.90 -7.58 19.69
N TYR A 201 -27.06 -7.03 20.89
CA TYR A 201 -26.00 -6.93 21.90
C TYR A 201 -25.59 -8.32 22.42
N SER A 202 -26.55 -9.23 22.67
CA SER A 202 -26.24 -10.60 23.06
C SER A 202 -25.58 -11.38 21.93
N PHE A 203 -26.00 -11.16 20.67
CA PHE A 203 -25.41 -11.80 19.50
C PHE A 203 -23.98 -11.31 19.25
N GLN A 204 -23.74 -10.00 19.38
CA GLN A 204 -22.40 -9.39 19.37
C GLN A 204 -21.52 -9.97 20.48
N ARG A 205 -22.05 -10.07 21.71
CA ARG A 205 -21.32 -10.62 22.86
C ARG A 205 -21.05 -12.12 22.73
N GLN A 206 -21.98 -12.88 22.17
CA GLN A 206 -21.83 -14.31 21.93
C GLN A 206 -20.86 -14.58 20.78
N ARG A 207 -20.82 -13.73 19.75
CA ARG A 207 -19.77 -13.73 18.72
C ARG A 207 -18.39 -13.46 19.32
N ALA A 208 -18.25 -12.44 20.16
CA ALA A 208 -16.98 -12.16 20.84
C ALA A 208 -16.52 -13.33 21.73
N ALA A 209 -17.45 -13.99 22.42
CA ALA A 209 -17.15 -15.17 23.24
C ALA A 209 -16.82 -16.43 22.41
N GLN A 210 -17.41 -16.60 21.21
CA GLN A 210 -17.05 -17.68 20.29
C GLN A 210 -15.67 -17.46 19.67
N ILE A 211 -15.36 -16.23 19.26
CA ILE A 211 -14.03 -15.86 18.75
C ILE A 211 -12.96 -16.12 19.83
N GLN A 212 -13.22 -15.76 21.09
CA GLN A 212 -12.31 -16.07 22.20
C GLN A 212 -12.18 -17.56 22.50
N ALA A 213 -13.26 -18.34 22.41
CA ALA A 213 -13.22 -19.78 22.70
C ALA A 213 -12.51 -20.59 21.59
N ILE A 214 -12.56 -20.12 20.33
CA ILE A 214 -11.81 -20.69 19.20
C ILE A 214 -10.33 -20.28 19.29
N ALA A 215 -10.05 -19.02 19.63
CA ALA A 215 -8.68 -18.52 19.79
C ALA A 215 -7.90 -19.21 20.92
N GLU A 216 -8.56 -19.60 22.02
CA GLU A 216 -7.87 -20.16 23.21
C GLU A 216 -7.57 -21.68 23.11
N ASN A 217 -8.14 -22.41 22.12
CA ASN A 217 -7.90 -23.86 21.95
C ASN A 217 -7.55 -24.34 20.53
N ASP A 218 -7.85 -23.60 19.45
CA ASP A 218 -7.73 -24.09 18.07
C ASP A 218 -6.61 -23.42 17.24
N GLU A 219 -5.85 -22.48 17.82
CA GLU A 219 -4.90 -21.63 17.08
C GLU A 219 -3.73 -22.36 16.37
N PRO A 220 -3.05 -23.35 16.99
CA PRO A 220 -2.05 -24.16 16.28
C PRO A 220 -2.69 -25.01 15.18
N ASP A 221 -3.94 -25.42 15.37
CA ASP A 221 -4.70 -26.27 14.45
C ASP A 221 -5.09 -25.50 13.19
N VAL A 222 -5.44 -24.20 13.30
CA VAL A 222 -5.79 -23.35 12.14
C VAL A 222 -4.58 -23.11 11.23
N ILE A 223 -3.40 -22.80 11.79
CA ILE A 223 -2.18 -22.61 10.99
C ILE A 223 -1.80 -23.93 10.30
N GLU A 224 -1.92 -25.07 11.00
CA GLU A 224 -1.65 -26.40 10.46
C GLU A 224 -2.66 -26.80 9.36
N GLU A 225 -3.95 -26.59 9.58
CA GLU A 225 -5.04 -26.89 8.64
C GLU A 225 -4.92 -26.05 7.35
N LEU A 226 -4.52 -24.78 7.47
CA LEU A 226 -4.34 -23.88 6.35
C LEU A 226 -2.94 -23.95 5.73
N GLN A 227 -2.05 -24.82 6.20
CA GLN A 227 -0.72 -24.96 5.59
C GLN A 227 -0.81 -25.24 4.09
N GLY A 228 0.01 -24.50 3.33
CA GLY A 228 0.03 -24.58 1.87
C GLY A 228 -1.01 -23.71 1.17
N HIS A 229 -1.93 -23.07 1.92
CA HIS A 229 -2.87 -22.08 1.39
C HIS A 229 -2.44 -20.63 1.65
N PHE A 230 -1.27 -20.43 2.24
CA PHE A 230 -0.69 -19.11 2.44
C PHE A 230 0.84 -19.13 2.30
N VAL A 231 1.41 -17.96 2.02
CA VAL A 231 2.85 -17.71 1.99
C VAL A 231 3.12 -16.40 2.75
N THR A 232 3.91 -16.49 3.81
CA THR A 232 4.42 -15.32 4.54
C THR A 232 5.83 -14.97 4.10
N GLY A 233 6.28 -13.75 4.40
CA GLY A 233 7.65 -13.33 4.16
C GLY A 233 8.67 -14.24 4.86
N ASP A 234 8.38 -14.71 6.06
CA ASP A 234 9.29 -15.54 6.87
C ASP A 234 9.52 -16.94 6.29
N MET A 235 8.61 -17.42 5.44
CA MET A 235 8.78 -18.68 4.71
C MET A 235 9.75 -18.57 3.52
N LEU A 236 10.15 -17.35 3.16
CA LEU A 236 10.94 -17.03 2.00
C LEU A 236 12.35 -16.59 2.38
N ASP A 237 13.32 -16.92 1.53
CA ASP A 237 14.65 -16.33 1.65
C ASP A 237 14.67 -14.87 1.15
N THR A 238 15.73 -14.15 1.50
CA THR A 238 15.83 -12.70 1.24
C THR A 238 15.56 -12.29 -0.22
N PRO A 239 16.11 -12.97 -1.25
CA PRO A 239 15.80 -12.63 -2.64
C PRO A 239 14.31 -12.85 -2.98
N ALA A 240 13.71 -13.93 -2.48
CA ALA A 240 12.30 -14.22 -2.72
C ALA A 240 11.36 -13.26 -2.00
N ARG A 241 11.68 -12.86 -0.75
CA ARG A 241 10.92 -11.83 -0.02
C ARG A 241 10.82 -10.53 -0.81
N TRP A 242 11.94 -10.10 -1.38
CA TRP A 242 11.99 -8.89 -2.20
C TRP A 242 11.12 -8.99 -3.46
N MET A 243 11.22 -10.12 -4.17
CA MET A 243 10.40 -10.37 -5.37
C MET A 243 8.91 -10.40 -5.04
N LEU A 244 8.53 -11.01 -3.92
CA LEU A 244 7.14 -11.05 -3.47
C LEU A 244 6.64 -9.64 -3.14
N GLY A 245 7.40 -8.84 -2.39
CA GLY A 245 7.01 -7.47 -2.07
C GLY A 245 6.83 -6.60 -3.32
N ARG A 246 7.63 -6.82 -4.38
CA ARG A 246 7.42 -6.15 -5.68
C ARG A 246 6.11 -6.54 -6.34
N ALA A 247 5.81 -7.84 -6.38
CA ALA A 247 4.57 -8.36 -6.96
C ALA A 247 3.34 -7.80 -6.23
N GLN A 248 3.33 -7.86 -4.89
CA GLN A 248 2.26 -7.32 -4.05
C GLN A 248 2.05 -5.83 -4.31
N ARG A 249 3.11 -5.01 -4.27
CA ARG A 249 2.97 -3.57 -4.55
C ARG A 249 2.45 -3.26 -5.94
N ALA A 250 2.81 -4.06 -6.95
CA ALA A 250 2.32 -3.87 -8.30
C ALA A 250 0.83 -4.25 -8.41
N ALA A 251 0.40 -5.32 -7.75
CA ALA A 251 -1.01 -5.69 -7.65
C ALA A 251 -1.82 -4.61 -6.90
N ASP A 252 -1.35 -4.18 -5.73
CA ASP A 252 -1.94 -3.11 -4.92
C ASP A 252 -2.08 -1.82 -5.74
N ALA A 253 -1.03 -1.41 -6.45
CA ALA A 253 -1.05 -0.18 -7.27
C ALA A 253 -2.14 -0.21 -8.36
N VAL A 254 -2.50 -1.39 -8.88
CA VAL A 254 -3.61 -1.51 -9.82
C VAL A 254 -4.95 -1.43 -9.09
N LEU A 255 -5.10 -2.20 -8.00
CA LEU A 255 -6.35 -2.29 -7.25
C LEU A 255 -6.72 -0.97 -6.54
N ASP A 256 -5.71 -0.22 -6.09
CA ASP A 256 -5.88 1.07 -5.42
C ASP A 256 -6.03 2.25 -6.38
N SER A 257 -5.88 2.03 -7.69
CA SER A 257 -5.98 3.11 -8.67
C SER A 257 -7.39 3.71 -8.73
N ALA A 258 -7.50 5.03 -8.90
CA ALA A 258 -8.81 5.68 -8.97
C ALA A 258 -9.61 5.25 -10.21
N ILE A 259 -8.96 4.74 -11.26
CA ILE A 259 -9.64 4.16 -12.43
C ILE A 259 -10.25 2.80 -12.07
N HIS A 260 -9.57 1.96 -11.28
CA HIS A 260 -10.13 0.71 -10.77
C HIS A 260 -11.33 0.97 -9.86
N GLN A 261 -11.21 1.88 -8.88
CA GLN A 261 -12.28 2.19 -7.94
C GLN A 261 -13.54 2.81 -8.56
N ARG A 262 -13.42 3.37 -9.78
CA ARG A 262 -14.53 3.97 -10.53
C ARG A 262 -15.15 3.02 -11.58
N GLY A 263 -14.70 1.77 -11.66
CA GLY A 263 -15.21 0.79 -12.63
C GLY A 263 -14.83 1.07 -14.08
N LEU A 264 -13.81 1.89 -14.30
CA LEU A 264 -13.35 2.26 -15.64
C LEU A 264 -12.38 1.22 -16.23
N LEU A 265 -11.78 0.37 -15.39
CA LEU A 265 -11.12 -0.84 -15.84
C LEU A 265 -12.19 -1.90 -16.13
N LEU A 266 -12.09 -2.56 -17.29
CA LEU A 266 -12.98 -3.65 -17.67
C LEU A 266 -13.02 -4.70 -16.53
N ASP A 267 -14.18 -4.85 -15.91
CA ASP A 267 -14.52 -5.86 -14.90
C ASP A 267 -13.62 -5.82 -13.63
N GLU A 268 -14.01 -5.00 -12.65
CA GLU A 268 -13.32 -4.87 -11.35
C GLU A 268 -13.17 -6.21 -10.62
N VAL A 269 -14.23 -7.03 -10.63
CA VAL A 269 -14.25 -8.33 -9.93
C VAL A 269 -13.26 -9.27 -10.58
N ARG A 270 -13.27 -9.34 -11.92
CA ARG A 270 -12.32 -10.18 -12.65
C ARG A 270 -10.88 -9.72 -12.46
N ASN A 271 -10.61 -8.42 -12.45
CA ASN A 271 -9.26 -7.92 -12.20
C ASN A 271 -8.77 -8.28 -10.80
N ARG A 272 -9.62 -8.18 -9.78
CA ARG A 272 -9.28 -8.59 -8.41
C ARG A 272 -8.94 -10.07 -8.32
N VAL A 273 -9.78 -10.93 -8.91
CA VAL A 273 -9.55 -12.38 -8.93
C VAL A 273 -8.26 -12.74 -9.67
N VAL A 274 -8.07 -12.20 -10.89
CA VAL A 274 -6.89 -12.49 -11.70
C VAL A 274 -5.60 -12.00 -11.03
N LEU A 275 -5.61 -10.82 -10.43
CA LEU A 275 -4.43 -10.29 -9.73
C LEU A 275 -4.11 -11.13 -8.48
N ALA A 276 -5.12 -11.54 -7.72
CA ALA A 276 -4.94 -12.45 -6.58
C ALA A 276 -4.38 -13.82 -7.02
N ASP A 277 -4.88 -14.38 -8.12
CA ASP A 277 -4.39 -15.64 -8.69
C ASP A 277 -2.91 -15.52 -9.12
N VAL A 278 -2.56 -14.41 -9.78
CA VAL A 278 -1.19 -14.15 -10.24
C VAL A 278 -0.24 -13.95 -9.07
N GLU A 279 -0.63 -13.15 -8.08
CA GLU A 279 0.16 -12.95 -6.86
C GLU A 279 0.42 -14.28 -6.15
N TRP A 280 -0.63 -15.07 -5.95
CA TRP A 280 -0.54 -16.38 -5.32
C TRP A 280 0.37 -17.35 -6.10
N ALA A 281 0.25 -17.39 -7.43
CA ALA A 281 1.11 -18.22 -8.28
C ALA A 281 2.59 -17.79 -8.20
N VAL A 282 2.86 -16.49 -8.10
CA VAL A 282 4.21 -15.96 -7.86
C VAL A 282 4.70 -16.37 -6.48
N ALA A 283 3.93 -16.14 -5.43
CA ALA A 283 4.28 -16.48 -4.04
C ALA A 283 4.62 -17.97 -3.88
N GLN A 284 3.81 -18.86 -4.44
CA GLN A 284 4.10 -20.30 -4.43
C GLN A 284 5.39 -20.66 -5.20
N SER A 285 5.64 -19.99 -6.34
CA SER A 285 6.84 -20.25 -7.12
C SER A 285 8.10 -19.81 -6.36
N LEU A 286 8.05 -18.64 -5.73
CA LEU A 286 9.10 -18.12 -4.86
C LEU A 286 9.35 -19.05 -3.66
N LEU A 287 8.29 -19.55 -3.01
CA LEU A 287 8.42 -20.52 -1.92
C LEU A 287 9.11 -21.82 -2.36
N ARG A 288 8.76 -22.34 -3.53
CA ARG A 288 9.43 -23.53 -4.09
C ARG A 288 10.91 -23.26 -4.39
N GLN A 289 11.23 -22.08 -4.90
CA GLN A 289 12.59 -21.66 -5.20
C GLN A 289 13.44 -21.51 -3.94
N SER A 290 12.94 -20.85 -2.89
CA SER A 290 13.63 -20.72 -1.60
C SER A 290 13.89 -22.10 -0.98
N ARG A 291 12.89 -22.99 -0.97
CA ARG A 291 13.05 -24.38 -0.51
C ARG A 291 14.05 -25.17 -1.36
N ALA A 292 14.08 -24.95 -2.68
CA ALA A 292 15.04 -25.59 -3.57
C ALA A 292 16.48 -25.11 -3.28
N ARG A 293 16.67 -23.80 -3.09
CA ARG A 293 17.97 -23.20 -2.73
C ARG A 293 18.51 -23.77 -1.42
N ALA A 294 17.69 -23.76 -0.37
CA ALA A 294 18.04 -24.33 0.92
C ALA A 294 18.40 -25.82 0.83
N ARG A 295 17.67 -26.62 0.03
CA ARG A 295 18.01 -28.04 -0.20
C ARG A 295 19.33 -28.22 -0.95
N ILE A 296 19.61 -27.40 -1.96
CA ILE A 296 20.88 -27.45 -2.71
C ILE A 296 22.06 -27.13 -1.77
N GLU A 297 21.91 -26.13 -0.90
CA GLU A 297 22.96 -25.70 0.03
C GLU A 297 23.22 -26.71 1.15
N THR A 298 22.17 -27.34 1.68
CA THR A 298 22.27 -28.33 2.76
C THR A 298 22.71 -29.71 2.27
N THR A 299 22.61 -30.02 0.97
CA THR A 299 22.96 -31.34 0.43
C THR A 299 24.48 -31.54 0.35
N PRO A 300 25.05 -32.57 0.99
CA PRO A 300 26.49 -32.81 0.95
C PRO A 300 27.02 -33.15 -0.45
N LEU A 301 28.05 -32.43 -0.90
CA LEU A 301 28.68 -32.61 -2.22
C LEU A 301 29.97 -33.45 -2.12
N THR A 302 29.83 -34.72 -1.74
CA THR A 302 30.97 -35.60 -1.43
C THR A 302 31.81 -36.05 -2.64
N GLY A 303 31.29 -35.92 -3.87
CA GLY A 303 32.01 -36.33 -5.08
C GLY A 303 31.67 -35.54 -6.35
N GLU A 304 32.34 -35.89 -7.45
CA GLU A 304 32.20 -35.20 -8.74
C GLU A 304 30.77 -35.28 -9.30
N ARG A 305 30.13 -36.45 -9.19
CA ARG A 305 28.74 -36.63 -9.65
C ARG A 305 27.75 -35.76 -8.88
N SER A 306 27.92 -35.62 -7.57
CA SER A 306 27.07 -34.75 -6.75
C SER A 306 27.30 -33.28 -7.08
N ARG A 307 28.56 -32.86 -7.33
CA ARG A 307 28.86 -31.48 -7.76
C ARG A 307 28.21 -31.14 -9.11
N GLN A 308 28.34 -32.03 -10.10
CA GLN A 308 27.69 -31.83 -11.41
C GLN A 308 26.16 -31.88 -11.34
N ALA A 309 25.59 -32.65 -10.40
CA ALA A 309 24.14 -32.64 -10.17
C ALA A 309 23.67 -31.34 -9.51
N ALA A 310 24.40 -30.84 -8.51
CA ALA A 310 24.12 -29.57 -7.87
C ALA A 310 24.23 -28.39 -8.85
N GLU A 311 25.22 -28.39 -9.74
CA GLU A 311 25.37 -27.35 -10.75
C GLU A 311 24.19 -27.32 -11.71
N ARG A 312 23.76 -28.49 -12.23
CA ARG A 312 22.55 -28.58 -13.06
C ARG A 312 21.30 -28.11 -12.32
N ALA A 313 21.19 -28.41 -11.02
CA ALA A 313 20.08 -27.94 -10.20
C ALA A 313 20.10 -26.41 -10.02
N ARG A 314 21.28 -25.81 -9.85
CA ARG A 314 21.46 -24.35 -9.78
C ARG A 314 21.08 -23.68 -11.09
N THR A 315 21.53 -24.21 -12.23
CA THR A 315 21.15 -23.69 -13.56
C THR A 315 19.65 -23.75 -13.78
N ALA A 316 19.01 -24.89 -13.47
CA ALA A 316 17.56 -25.01 -13.60
C ALA A 316 16.79 -24.06 -12.66
N LEU A 317 17.28 -23.87 -11.42
CA LEU A 317 16.71 -22.93 -10.47
C LEU A 317 16.85 -21.48 -10.98
N HIS A 318 17.98 -21.15 -11.59
CA HIS A 318 18.24 -19.83 -12.15
C HIS A 318 17.26 -19.50 -13.30
N GLU A 319 17.05 -20.44 -14.23
CA GLU A 319 16.07 -20.29 -15.31
C GLU A 319 14.64 -20.09 -14.77
N ASP A 320 14.26 -20.84 -13.73
CA ASP A 320 12.95 -20.71 -13.07
C ASP A 320 12.78 -19.36 -12.37
N VAL A 321 13.82 -18.87 -11.69
CA VAL A 321 13.84 -17.52 -11.08
C VAL A 321 13.67 -16.44 -12.15
N ALA A 322 14.37 -16.56 -13.28
CA ALA A 322 14.27 -15.60 -14.38
C ALA A 322 12.86 -15.58 -15.03
N GLU A 323 12.17 -16.72 -15.09
CA GLU A 323 10.78 -16.80 -15.54
C GLU A 323 9.83 -16.07 -14.58
N VAL A 324 9.96 -16.30 -13.26
CA VAL A 324 9.16 -15.59 -12.26
C VAL A 324 9.43 -14.09 -12.28
N GLU A 325 10.69 -13.68 -12.42
CA GLU A 325 11.03 -12.26 -12.52
C GLU A 325 10.39 -11.60 -13.76
N ARG A 326 10.35 -12.29 -14.90
CA ARG A 326 9.64 -11.79 -16.10
C ARG A 326 8.15 -11.60 -15.86
N ARG A 327 7.50 -12.48 -15.09
CA ARG A 327 6.08 -12.33 -14.71
C ARG A 327 5.88 -11.11 -13.82
N ILE A 328 6.75 -10.92 -12.82
CA ILE A 328 6.72 -9.74 -11.93
C ILE A 328 6.89 -8.46 -12.75
N ARG A 329 7.87 -8.40 -13.67
CA ARG A 329 8.06 -7.24 -14.55
C ARG A 329 6.82 -6.96 -15.42
N THR A 330 6.15 -8.00 -15.89
CA THR A 330 4.90 -7.84 -16.66
C THR A 330 3.79 -7.23 -15.79
N LEU A 331 3.68 -7.65 -14.54
CA LEU A 331 2.74 -7.09 -13.57
C LEU A 331 3.07 -5.61 -13.25
N GLU A 332 4.34 -5.29 -13.05
CA GLU A 332 4.81 -3.91 -12.84
C GLU A 332 4.55 -3.01 -14.05
N ASP A 333 4.78 -3.51 -15.27
CA ASP A 333 4.46 -2.80 -16.50
C ASP A 333 2.96 -2.53 -16.64
N TYR A 334 2.13 -3.49 -16.22
CA TYR A 334 0.69 -3.29 -16.16
C TYR A 334 0.30 -2.21 -15.16
N ALA A 335 0.84 -2.26 -13.93
CA ALA A 335 0.63 -1.24 -12.90
C ALA A 335 1.06 0.16 -13.38
N ARG A 336 2.20 0.26 -14.06
CA ARG A 336 2.69 1.51 -14.66
C ARG A 336 1.71 2.06 -15.72
N ARG A 337 1.20 1.21 -16.61
CA ARG A 337 0.21 1.62 -17.63
C ARG A 337 -1.11 2.10 -16.99
N VAL A 338 -1.55 1.45 -15.91
CA VAL A 338 -2.74 1.90 -15.17
C VAL A 338 -2.51 3.29 -14.58
N ARG A 339 -1.32 3.55 -14.03
CA ARG A 339 -0.95 4.87 -13.52
C ARG A 339 -0.83 5.93 -14.60
N GLU A 340 -0.25 5.60 -15.75
CA GLU A 340 -0.20 6.49 -16.92
C GLU A 340 -1.61 6.86 -17.39
N ALA A 341 -2.52 5.89 -17.44
CA ALA A 341 -3.92 6.13 -17.78
C ALA A 341 -4.65 7.00 -16.74
N GLU A 342 -4.33 6.83 -15.45
CA GLU A 342 -4.90 7.66 -14.37
C GLU A 342 -4.49 9.12 -14.49
N LEU A 343 -3.21 9.38 -14.81
CA LEU A 343 -2.71 10.73 -15.07
C LEU A 343 -3.40 11.34 -16.29
N GLU A 344 -3.58 10.58 -17.38
CA GLU A 344 -4.29 11.07 -18.57
C GLU A 344 -5.76 11.38 -18.28
N ASP A 345 -6.45 10.54 -17.50
CA ASP A 345 -7.82 10.80 -17.07
C ASP A 345 -7.93 12.04 -16.18
N GLN A 346 -6.98 12.24 -15.26
CA GLN A 346 -6.92 13.42 -14.43
C GLN A 346 -6.67 14.70 -15.23
N ASP A 347 -5.76 14.65 -16.20
CA ASP A 347 -5.46 15.77 -17.10
C ASP A 347 -6.70 16.14 -17.93
N ARG A 348 -7.37 15.14 -18.52
CA ARG A 348 -8.60 15.34 -19.30
C ARG A 348 -9.72 15.98 -18.47
N ARG A 349 -9.89 15.57 -17.21
CA ARG A 349 -10.86 16.17 -16.29
C ARG A 349 -10.51 17.61 -15.96
N SER A 350 -9.23 17.88 -15.67
CA SER A 350 -8.75 19.22 -15.38
C SER A 350 -8.94 20.16 -16.58
N ALA A 351 -8.67 19.69 -17.79
CA ALA A 351 -8.91 20.44 -19.02
C ALA A 351 -10.41 20.75 -19.21
N ALA A 352 -11.29 19.75 -19.03
CA ALA A 352 -12.73 19.95 -19.14
C ALA A 352 -13.28 20.96 -18.11
N GLU A 353 -12.76 20.96 -16.88
CA GLU A 353 -13.12 21.95 -15.85
C GLU A 353 -12.66 23.36 -16.23
N LEU A 354 -11.45 23.50 -16.77
CA LEU A 354 -10.92 24.79 -17.23
C LEU A 354 -11.69 25.33 -18.44
N ASP A 355 -12.08 24.47 -19.37
CA ASP A 355 -12.92 24.84 -20.51
C ASP A 355 -14.30 25.34 -20.04
N ALA A 356 -14.92 24.65 -19.07
CA ALA A 356 -16.19 25.09 -18.48
C ALA A 356 -16.07 26.46 -17.78
N ILE A 357 -14.95 26.73 -17.11
CA ILE A 357 -14.67 28.04 -16.51
C ILE A 357 -14.50 29.10 -17.59
N ALA A 358 -13.77 28.80 -18.66
CA ALA A 358 -13.56 29.71 -19.78
C ALA A 358 -14.88 30.07 -20.48
N ASP A 359 -15.76 29.09 -20.69
CA ASP A 359 -17.09 29.30 -21.26
C ASP A 359 -17.93 30.23 -20.36
N SER A 360 -18.01 29.93 -19.06
CA SER A 360 -18.77 30.75 -18.11
C SER A 360 -18.24 32.20 -17.99
N THR A 361 -16.93 32.38 -18.10
CA THR A 361 -16.29 33.70 -18.09
C THR A 361 -16.57 34.47 -19.38
N THR A 362 -16.58 33.78 -20.52
CA THR A 362 -16.95 34.37 -21.82
C THR A 362 -18.40 34.82 -21.84
N GLU A 363 -19.31 34.00 -21.31
CA GLU A 363 -20.74 34.36 -21.15
C GLU A 363 -20.92 35.58 -20.24
N ALA A 364 -20.23 35.60 -19.09
CA ALA A 364 -20.26 36.75 -18.18
C ALA A 364 -19.70 38.01 -18.86
N GLY A 365 -18.58 37.91 -19.59
CA GLY A 365 -17.99 38.99 -20.37
C GLY A 365 -18.94 39.55 -21.43
N ALA A 366 -19.68 38.67 -22.12
CA ALA A 366 -20.69 39.07 -23.10
C ALA A 366 -21.90 39.80 -22.49
N ALA A 367 -22.18 39.61 -21.20
CA ALA A 367 -23.26 40.33 -20.49
C ALA A 367 -22.89 41.77 -20.09
N HIS A 368 -21.60 42.10 -19.97
CA HIS A 368 -21.13 43.42 -19.52
C HIS A 368 -21.59 44.58 -20.42
N PRO A 369 -21.50 44.51 -21.77
CA PRO A 369 -21.95 45.60 -22.65
C PRO A 369 -23.44 45.94 -22.45
N HIS A 370 -24.28 44.92 -22.29
CA HIS A 370 -25.71 45.12 -22.03
C HIS A 370 -25.97 45.80 -20.69
N GLN A 371 -25.11 45.54 -19.69
CA GLN A 371 -25.18 46.15 -18.37
C GLN A 371 -24.69 47.60 -18.38
N GLU A 372 -23.62 47.91 -19.13
CA GLU A 372 -23.13 49.27 -19.37
C GLU A 372 -24.15 50.12 -20.14
N ASP A 373 -24.81 49.55 -21.15
CA ASP A 373 -25.90 50.21 -21.87
C ASP A 373 -27.08 50.49 -20.93
N ALA A 374 -27.49 49.52 -20.12
CA ALA A 374 -28.57 49.70 -19.13
C ALA A 374 -28.24 50.80 -18.10
N LEU A 375 -27.00 50.86 -17.61
CA LEU A 375 -26.53 51.92 -16.73
C LEU A 375 -26.54 53.29 -17.43
N SER A 376 -26.11 53.34 -18.69
CA SER A 376 -26.13 54.56 -19.50
C SER A 376 -27.56 55.08 -19.72
N HIS A 377 -28.52 54.17 -19.93
CA HIS A 377 -29.94 54.52 -20.04
C HIS A 377 -30.53 55.06 -18.71
N LEU A 378 -30.14 54.49 -17.57
CA LEU A 378 -30.56 54.97 -16.25
C LEU A 378 -30.05 56.39 -15.97
N VAL A 379 -28.76 56.65 -16.23
CA VAL A 379 -28.18 57.99 -16.06
C VAL A 379 -28.90 59.01 -16.94
N ARG A 380 -29.14 58.69 -18.21
CA ARG A 380 -29.85 59.57 -19.15
C ARG A 380 -31.30 59.82 -18.71
N ALA A 381 -31.99 58.82 -18.16
CA ALA A 381 -33.33 58.98 -17.60
C ALA A 381 -33.34 59.91 -16.37
N GLN A 382 -32.34 59.80 -15.51
CA GLN A 382 -32.17 60.66 -14.34
C GLN A 382 -31.90 62.11 -14.74
N GLU A 383 -31.03 62.35 -15.72
CA GLU A 383 -30.77 63.70 -16.26
C GLU A 383 -32.03 64.34 -16.86
N LEU A 384 -32.83 63.55 -17.58
CA LEU A 384 -34.12 63.99 -18.12
C LEU A 384 -35.11 64.36 -17.01
N ALA A 385 -35.22 63.54 -15.97
CA ALA A 385 -36.09 63.80 -14.82
C ALA A 385 -35.68 65.10 -14.10
N LEU A 386 -34.38 65.32 -13.88
CA LEU A 386 -33.86 66.55 -13.28
C LEU A 386 -34.15 67.78 -14.15
N ARG A 387 -34.04 67.66 -15.47
CA ARG A 387 -34.34 68.75 -16.42
C ARG A 387 -35.83 69.12 -16.44
N VAL A 388 -36.72 68.12 -16.37
CA VAL A 388 -38.17 68.34 -16.26
C VAL A 388 -38.53 69.00 -14.93
N ALA A 389 -37.89 68.58 -13.82
CA ALA A 389 -38.10 69.21 -12.51
C ALA A 389 -37.71 70.69 -12.53
N ALA A 390 -36.55 71.04 -13.09
CA ALA A 390 -36.08 72.43 -13.21
C ALA A 390 -37.04 73.31 -14.03
N LEU A 391 -37.54 72.81 -15.17
CA LEU A 391 -38.51 73.53 -16.00
C LEU A 391 -39.87 73.70 -15.30
N SER A 392 -40.24 72.79 -14.40
CA SER A 392 -41.48 72.85 -13.64
C SER A 392 -41.40 73.84 -12.48
N ASP A 393 -40.23 74.01 -11.86
CA ASP A 393 -39.96 75.04 -10.85
C ASP A 393 -39.98 76.46 -11.46
N ASP A 394 -39.38 76.65 -12.64
CA ASP A 394 -39.40 77.94 -13.36
C ASP A 394 -40.82 78.36 -13.76
N ALA A 395 -41.69 77.39 -14.07
CA ALA A 395 -43.09 77.63 -14.38
C ALA A 395 -43.95 78.01 -13.16
N GLN A 396 -43.55 77.58 -11.95
CA GLN A 396 -44.26 77.92 -10.71
C GLN A 396 -43.79 79.24 -10.08
N GLY A 397 -42.59 79.73 -10.42
CA GLY A 397 -42.05 81.02 -9.94
C GLY A 397 -42.56 82.28 -10.67
N SER A 398 -43.38 82.14 -11.72
CA SER A 398 -43.84 83.25 -12.57
C SER A 398 -45.33 83.63 -12.42
N SER A 399 -45.99 83.23 -11.33
CA SER A 399 -47.40 83.58 -11.06
C SER A 399 -47.59 84.75 -10.10
#